data_AF-A0A7X7IR80-F1
#
_entry.id   AF-A0A7X7IR80-F1
#
_cell.length_a   1.000
_cell.length_b   1.000
_cell.length_c   1.000
_cell.angle_alpha   90.00
_cell.angle_beta   90.00
_cell.angle_gamma   90.00
#
_symmetry.space_group_name_H-M   'P 1'
#
loop_
_entity.id
_entity.type
_entity.pdbx_description
1 polymer ?
#
loop_
_entity_poly.entity_id
_entity_poly.type
_entity_poly.pdbx_seq_one_letter_code
_entity_poly.pdbx_strand_id
1 'polypeptide(L)'
;RAPRPAFRGFTLIDLLVAVTIIAILATIGLGALNSARESARVAKTQATVTKLHYLIMNKYDSYRTRRLPINTVGMNPNVAARARLNAVRDLMRMEMPDRFTDITDGPLTGITQPSLSLRYRRIVAAATGATDEHGAAECLYLIVSAIPGAMEQFHSNEIADVDNDGLPEFIDAWGNPIRFIRWPAGFYAHAEHDFHGDSELQFGPDPLPCGDPNPKYQPDPFDPTKQAPGDFALFPLVYSAGPDEEYDINRGLDSSLNTYAYVLTGGNLEIINPMGVNYEIGRPMNNRDPSIPFGDLRHYDNIHNHRSP
;
A
#
# COMPACT_ATOMS: atom_id res chain seq x y z
N ARG A 1 -47.08 8.05 -69.30
CA ARG A 1 -45.94 7.22 -68.85
C ARG A 1 -45.06 8.13 -67.99
N ALA A 2 -45.10 8.00 -66.65
CA ALA A 2 -44.33 8.86 -65.75
C ALA A 2 -42.82 8.58 -65.90
N PRO A 3 -41.95 9.60 -65.85
CA PRO A 3 -40.51 9.40 -65.90
C PRO A 3 -40.07 8.58 -64.69
N ARG A 4 -39.33 7.49 -64.93
CA ARG A 4 -38.73 6.69 -63.87
C ARG A 4 -37.58 7.47 -63.24
N PRO A 5 -37.47 7.53 -61.91
CA PRO A 5 -36.34 8.21 -61.26
C PRO A 5 -35.03 7.52 -61.67
N ALA A 6 -34.08 8.31 -62.17
CA ALA A 6 -32.74 7.84 -62.47
C ALA A 6 -31.99 7.60 -61.14
N PHE A 7 -31.55 6.36 -60.91
CA PHE A 7 -30.61 6.07 -59.83
C PHE A 7 -29.28 6.75 -60.18
N ARG A 8 -28.92 7.80 -59.45
CA ARG A 8 -27.60 8.41 -59.52
C ARG A 8 -26.59 7.41 -58.97
N GLY A 9 -25.66 6.94 -59.80
CA GLY A 9 -24.56 6.07 -59.37
C GLY A 9 -23.56 6.86 -58.53
N PHE A 10 -23.05 6.24 -57.46
CA PHE A 10 -21.97 6.81 -56.65
C PHE A 10 -20.69 6.93 -57.46
N THR A 11 -19.99 8.06 -57.33
CA THR A 11 -18.67 8.23 -57.95
C THR A 11 -17.59 7.61 -57.05
N LEU A 12 -16.46 7.22 -57.66
CA LEU A 12 -15.30 6.70 -56.93
C LEU A 12 -14.77 7.72 -55.90
N ILE A 13 -14.94 9.02 -56.19
CA ILE A 13 -14.60 10.13 -55.30
C ILE A 13 -15.53 10.17 -54.09
N ASP A 14 -16.84 10.00 -54.25
CA ASP A 14 -17.78 9.99 -53.11
C ASP A 14 -17.45 8.84 -52.14
N LEU A 15 -17.09 7.68 -52.68
CA LEU A 15 -16.68 6.53 -51.87
C LEU A 15 -15.34 6.78 -51.17
N LEU A 16 -14.38 7.39 -51.87
CA LEU A 16 -13.10 7.79 -51.28
C LEU A 16 -13.30 8.78 -50.12
N VAL A 17 -14.10 9.83 -50.31
CA VAL A 17 -14.39 10.85 -49.29
C VAL A 17 -15.14 10.25 -48.11
N ALA A 18 -16.10 9.34 -48.34
CA ALA A 18 -16.81 8.67 -47.26
C ALA A 18 -15.87 7.83 -46.40
N VAL A 19 -14.99 7.04 -47.02
CA VAL A 19 -14.04 6.18 -46.28
C VAL A 19 -12.99 7.02 -45.55
N THR A 20 -12.53 8.15 -46.11
CA THR A 20 -11.60 9.05 -45.40
C THR A 20 -12.25 9.71 -44.19
N ILE A 21 -13.51 10.16 -44.30
CA ILE A 21 -14.26 10.71 -43.15
C ILE A 21 -14.45 9.63 -42.07
N ILE A 22 -14.85 8.41 -42.45
CA ILE A 22 -15.01 7.30 -41.49
C ILE A 22 -13.68 6.98 -40.81
N ALA A 23 -12.56 6.96 -41.54
CA ALA A 23 -11.24 6.71 -40.98
C ALA A 23 -10.84 7.78 -39.95
N ILE A 24 -11.06 9.06 -40.24
CA ILE A 24 -10.78 10.17 -39.31
C ILE A 24 -11.67 10.09 -38.06
N LEU A 25 -12.97 9.81 -38.24
CA LEU A 25 -13.88 9.67 -37.09
C LEU A 25 -13.53 8.44 -36.25
N ALA A 26 -13.12 7.34 -36.88
CA ALA A 26 -12.70 6.13 -36.18
C ALA A 26 -11.44 6.36 -35.34
N THR A 27 -10.43 7.07 -35.86
CA THR A 27 -9.20 7.35 -35.10
C THR A 27 -9.47 8.23 -33.89
N ILE A 28 -10.27 9.29 -34.04
CA ILE A 28 -10.67 10.17 -32.93
C ILE A 28 -11.49 9.38 -31.90
N GLY A 29 -12.45 8.56 -32.35
CA GLY A 29 -13.29 7.76 -31.48
C GLY A 29 -12.52 6.73 -30.64
N LEU A 30 -11.52 6.06 -31.24
CA LEU A 30 -10.69 5.09 -30.52
C LEU A 30 -9.82 5.75 -29.45
N GLY A 31 -9.25 6.92 -29.72
CA GLY A 31 -8.44 7.66 -28.74
C GLY A 31 -9.26 8.05 -27.50
N ALA A 32 -10.47 8.60 -27.70
CA ALA A 32 -11.36 8.97 -26.62
C ALA A 32 -11.81 7.76 -25.78
N LEU A 33 -12.10 6.62 -26.43
CA LEU A 33 -12.49 5.39 -25.74
C LEU A 33 -11.36 4.81 -24.89
N ASN A 34 -10.12 4.83 -25.39
CA ASN A 34 -8.97 4.33 -24.64
C ASN A 34 -8.68 5.21 -23.42
N SER A 35 -8.73 6.54 -23.57
CA SER A 35 -8.60 7.47 -22.43
C SER A 35 -9.72 7.26 -21.40
N ALA A 36 -10.97 7.11 -21.83
CA ALA A 36 -12.09 6.86 -20.93
C ALA A 36 -11.97 5.53 -20.16
N ARG A 37 -11.47 4.47 -20.83
CA ARG A 37 -11.18 3.18 -20.18
C ARG A 37 -10.09 3.32 -19.13
N GLU A 38 -9.04 4.06 -19.43
CA GLU A 38 -7.94 4.26 -18.50
C GLU A 38 -8.38 5.04 -17.26
N SER A 39 -9.12 6.13 -17.45
CA SER A 39 -9.72 6.86 -16.33
C SER A 39 -10.67 5.98 -15.49
N ALA A 40 -11.43 5.09 -16.13
CA ALA A 40 -12.30 4.15 -15.41
C ALA A 40 -11.50 3.09 -14.61
N ARG A 41 -10.35 2.64 -15.12
CA ARG A 41 -9.43 1.73 -14.41
C ARG A 41 -8.84 2.41 -13.18
N VAL A 42 -8.32 3.63 -13.35
CA VAL A 42 -7.79 4.43 -12.23
C VAL A 42 -8.85 4.63 -11.15
N ALA A 43 -10.07 5.06 -11.52
CA ALA A 43 -11.14 5.28 -10.57
C ALA A 43 -11.59 3.99 -9.85
N LYS A 44 -11.61 2.84 -10.57
CA LYS A 44 -11.88 1.53 -9.96
C LYS A 44 -10.81 1.19 -8.92
N THR A 45 -9.55 1.29 -9.29
CA THR A 45 -8.42 0.98 -8.39
C THR A 45 -8.40 1.89 -7.18
N GLN A 46 -8.63 3.19 -7.35
CA GLN A 46 -8.79 4.15 -6.25
C GLN A 46 -9.90 3.72 -5.29
N ALA A 47 -11.07 3.34 -5.81
CA ALA A 47 -12.17 2.87 -4.97
C ALA A 47 -11.79 1.61 -4.17
N THR A 48 -11.10 0.64 -4.78
CA THR A 48 -10.63 -0.57 -4.09
C THR A 48 -9.59 -0.22 -3.02
N VAL A 49 -8.61 0.63 -3.32
CA VAL A 49 -7.61 1.12 -2.36
C VAL A 49 -8.27 1.89 -1.20
N THR A 50 -9.29 2.70 -1.46
CA THR A 50 -10.06 3.40 -0.42
C THR A 50 -10.82 2.44 0.51
N LYS A 51 -11.47 1.40 -0.04
CA LYS A 51 -12.12 0.36 0.78
C LYS A 51 -11.11 -0.33 1.69
N LEU A 52 -9.98 -0.75 1.13
CA LEU A 52 -8.88 -1.39 1.86
C LEU A 52 -8.32 -0.46 2.93
N HIS A 53 -8.11 0.82 2.61
CA HIS A 53 -7.67 1.83 3.55
C HIS A 53 -8.58 1.90 4.79
N TYR A 54 -9.90 2.00 4.62
CA TYR A 54 -10.80 2.10 5.78
C TYR A 54 -10.76 0.85 6.67
N LEU A 55 -10.69 -0.34 6.08
CA LEU A 55 -10.59 -1.60 6.83
C LEU A 55 -9.28 -1.69 7.61
N ILE A 56 -8.17 -1.35 6.95
CA ILE A 56 -6.83 -1.36 7.53
C ILE A 56 -6.68 -0.29 8.62
N MET A 57 -7.16 0.92 8.40
CA MET A 57 -7.13 1.98 9.40
C MET A 57 -7.99 1.66 10.61
N ASN A 58 -9.19 1.10 10.41
CA ASN A 58 -10.04 0.66 11.52
C ASN A 58 -9.31 -0.38 12.38
N LYS A 59 -8.66 -1.36 11.73
CA LYS A 59 -7.84 -2.36 12.42
C LYS A 59 -6.64 -1.72 13.14
N TYR A 60 -5.94 -0.78 12.51
CA TYR A 60 -4.82 -0.04 13.10
C TYR A 60 -5.24 0.76 14.34
N ASP A 61 -6.35 1.50 14.26
CA ASP A 61 -6.87 2.29 15.37
C ASP A 61 -7.30 1.41 16.56
N SER A 62 -7.75 0.18 16.30
CA SER A 62 -8.13 -0.77 17.35
C SER A 62 -6.99 -1.08 18.34
N TYR A 63 -5.74 -0.96 17.92
CA TYR A 63 -4.59 -1.20 18.80
C TYR A 63 -4.38 -0.10 19.84
N ARG A 64 -4.90 1.11 19.61
CA ARG A 64 -4.71 2.25 20.53
C ARG A 64 -5.30 1.96 21.91
N THR A 65 -6.41 1.21 21.93
CA THR A 65 -7.13 0.85 23.17
C THR A 65 -6.97 -0.61 23.55
N ARG A 66 -6.09 -1.35 22.86
CA ARG A 66 -5.97 -2.78 23.04
C ARG A 66 -5.25 -3.14 24.34
N ARG A 67 -5.77 -4.15 25.04
CA ARG A 67 -5.11 -4.71 26.22
C ARG A 67 -3.92 -5.57 25.80
N LEU A 68 -2.77 -5.31 26.42
CA LEU A 68 -1.53 -6.03 26.15
C LEU A 68 -1.32 -7.12 27.20
N PRO A 69 -0.90 -8.33 26.81
CA PRO A 69 -0.64 -9.43 27.73
C PRO A 69 0.74 -9.30 28.39
N ILE A 70 1.05 -8.14 28.97
CA ILE A 70 2.32 -7.88 29.65
C ILE A 70 2.09 -7.45 31.08
N ASN A 71 2.99 -7.88 31.97
CA ASN A 71 2.99 -7.44 33.36
C ASN A 71 4.07 -6.37 33.54
N THR A 72 3.65 -5.11 33.71
CA THR A 72 4.56 -3.98 33.96
C THR A 72 4.69 -3.61 35.45
N VAL A 73 4.12 -4.42 36.35
CA VAL A 73 4.15 -4.12 37.80
C VAL A 73 5.58 -4.21 38.31
N GLY A 74 6.04 -3.16 39.02
CA GLY A 74 7.38 -3.09 39.60
C GLY A 74 8.50 -2.65 38.64
N MET A 75 8.19 -2.42 37.36
CA MET A 75 9.15 -1.87 36.40
C MET A 75 9.29 -0.35 36.56
N ASN A 76 10.47 0.18 36.22
CA ASN A 76 10.66 1.62 36.06
C ASN A 76 9.68 2.15 34.99
N PRO A 77 9.01 3.30 35.18
CA PRO A 77 8.05 3.86 34.22
C PRO A 77 8.53 3.90 32.77
N ASN A 78 9.80 4.25 32.53
CA ASN A 78 10.37 4.32 31.18
C ASN A 78 10.56 2.93 30.56
N VAL A 79 10.96 1.95 31.37
CA VAL A 79 11.13 0.55 30.93
C VAL A 79 9.76 -0.09 30.68
N ALA A 80 8.78 0.20 31.54
CA ALA A 80 7.39 -0.24 31.38
C ALA A 80 6.75 0.32 30.10
N ALA A 81 7.00 1.59 29.79
CA ALA A 81 6.56 2.23 28.56
C ALA A 81 7.17 1.59 27.31
N ARG A 82 8.49 1.36 27.29
CA ARG A 82 9.15 0.68 26.17
C ARG A 82 8.66 -0.74 25.99
N ALA A 83 8.48 -1.50 27.08
CA ALA A 83 7.93 -2.84 27.03
C ALA A 83 6.50 -2.88 26.47
N ARG A 84 5.66 -1.89 26.83
CA ARG A 84 4.34 -1.69 26.23
C ARG A 84 4.41 -1.41 24.73
N LEU A 85 5.27 -0.49 24.32
CA LEU A 85 5.44 -0.14 22.92
C LEU A 85 5.88 -1.34 22.07
N ASN A 86 6.90 -2.07 22.52
CA ASN A 86 7.35 -3.31 21.85
C ASN A 86 6.23 -4.35 21.78
N ALA A 87 5.43 -4.48 22.84
CA ALA A 87 4.31 -5.42 22.87
C ALA A 87 3.18 -5.03 21.90
N VAL A 88 2.87 -3.74 21.76
CA VAL A 88 1.93 -3.25 20.75
C VAL A 88 2.47 -3.54 19.35
N ARG A 89 3.73 -3.20 19.09
CA ARG A 89 4.39 -3.37 17.79
C ARG A 89 4.43 -4.85 17.37
N ASP A 90 4.80 -5.75 18.27
CA ASP A 90 4.84 -7.19 17.97
C ASP A 90 3.44 -7.77 17.76
N LEU A 91 2.45 -7.28 18.52
CA LEU A 91 1.06 -7.66 18.31
C LEU A 91 0.53 -7.18 16.95
N MET A 92 0.86 -5.95 16.55
CA MET A 92 0.56 -5.43 15.21
C MET A 92 1.25 -6.27 14.13
N ARG A 93 2.51 -6.63 14.34
CA ARG A 93 3.27 -7.48 13.42
C ARG A 93 2.55 -8.81 13.15
N MET A 94 2.12 -9.48 14.22
CA MET A 94 1.46 -10.78 14.14
C MET A 94 0.02 -10.74 13.59
N GLU A 95 -0.69 -9.63 13.80
CA GLU A 95 -2.10 -9.51 13.38
C GLU A 95 -2.33 -8.74 12.08
N MET A 96 -1.39 -7.88 11.72
CA MET A 96 -1.32 -7.16 10.44
C MET A 96 0.05 -7.41 9.79
N PRO A 97 0.35 -8.66 9.40
CA PRO A 97 1.60 -8.97 8.71
C PRO A 97 1.69 -8.19 7.40
N ASP A 98 2.89 -7.73 7.03
CA ASP A 98 3.18 -7.24 5.67
C ASP A 98 4.17 -8.15 4.92
N ARG A 99 4.67 -9.20 5.59
CA ARG A 99 5.58 -10.20 5.03
C ARG A 99 5.30 -11.58 5.61
N PHE A 100 5.75 -12.63 4.93
CA PHE A 100 5.62 -13.99 5.45
C PHE A 100 6.45 -14.25 6.71
N THR A 101 7.59 -13.57 6.87
CA THR A 101 8.40 -13.67 8.09
C THR A 101 7.65 -13.17 9.32
N ASP A 102 6.74 -12.19 9.17
CA ASP A 102 5.86 -11.78 10.27
C ASP A 102 4.89 -12.88 10.74
N ILE A 103 4.52 -13.79 9.84
CA ILE A 103 3.60 -14.90 10.09
C ILE A 103 4.35 -16.10 10.66
N THR A 104 5.56 -16.38 10.16
CA THR A 104 6.36 -17.53 10.58
C THR A 104 7.09 -17.27 11.89
N ASP A 105 7.56 -16.04 12.13
CA ASP A 105 8.33 -15.70 13.31
C ASP A 105 7.44 -15.63 14.55
N GLY A 106 7.91 -16.27 15.62
CA GLY A 106 7.22 -16.28 16.91
C GLY A 106 7.12 -14.89 17.54
N PRO A 107 6.29 -14.74 18.60
CA PRO A 107 6.23 -13.51 19.37
C PRO A 107 7.57 -13.21 20.05
N LEU A 108 7.81 -11.95 20.38
CA LEU A 108 8.95 -11.58 21.22
C LEU A 108 8.78 -12.15 22.64
N THR A 109 9.91 -12.29 23.33
CA THR A 109 9.97 -12.83 24.69
C THR A 109 8.98 -12.15 25.61
N GLY A 110 8.11 -12.94 26.24
CA GLY A 110 7.11 -12.45 27.20
C GLY A 110 5.79 -11.98 26.58
N ILE A 111 5.63 -12.08 25.25
CA ILE A 111 4.38 -11.79 24.55
C ILE A 111 3.68 -13.11 24.19
N THR A 112 2.37 -13.16 24.44
CA THR A 112 1.56 -14.32 24.06
C THR A 112 1.13 -14.21 22.61
N GLN A 113 1.32 -15.28 21.84
CA GLN A 113 0.90 -15.34 20.44
C GLN A 113 -0.63 -15.31 20.31
N PRO A 114 -1.21 -14.42 19.50
CA PRO A 114 -2.66 -14.36 19.28
C PRO A 114 -3.17 -15.55 18.46
N SER A 115 -4.43 -15.94 18.65
CA SER A 115 -5.07 -17.00 17.83
C SER A 115 -5.14 -16.64 16.35
N LEU A 116 -5.20 -15.34 16.05
CA LEU A 116 -5.26 -14.83 14.68
C LEU A 116 -3.97 -15.14 13.89
N SER A 117 -2.79 -14.95 14.49
CA SER A 117 -1.53 -15.26 13.80
C SER A 117 -1.37 -16.77 13.56
N LEU A 118 -1.88 -17.61 14.49
CA LEU A 118 -1.92 -19.06 14.30
C LEU A 118 -2.82 -19.46 13.12
N ARG A 119 -3.89 -18.71 12.84
CA ARG A 119 -4.74 -18.92 11.66
C ARG A 119 -3.95 -18.61 10.39
N TYR A 120 -3.28 -17.45 10.32
CA TYR A 120 -2.46 -17.07 9.16
C TYR A 120 -1.38 -18.11 8.86
N ARG A 121 -0.66 -18.56 9.90
CA ARG A 121 0.38 -19.57 9.75
C ARG A 121 -0.14 -20.89 9.18
N ARG A 122 -1.36 -21.30 9.52
CA ARG A 122 -1.98 -22.51 8.95
C ARG A 122 -2.34 -22.35 7.48
N ILE A 123 -2.77 -21.16 7.07
CA ILE A 123 -3.14 -20.86 5.68
C ILE A 123 -1.88 -20.83 4.83
N VAL A 124 -0.86 -20.05 5.22
CA VAL A 124 0.42 -19.96 4.50
C VAL A 124 1.14 -21.30 4.45
N ALA A 125 1.11 -22.10 5.52
CA ALA A 125 1.71 -23.45 5.51
C ALA A 125 0.97 -24.45 4.59
N ALA A 126 -0.26 -24.15 4.17
CA ALA A 126 -1.01 -24.96 3.22
C ALA A 126 -0.83 -24.50 1.76
N ALA A 127 -0.31 -23.29 1.54
CA ALA A 127 -0.02 -22.75 0.22
C ALA A 127 1.14 -23.51 -0.44
N THR A 128 1.11 -23.60 -1.76
CA THR A 128 2.11 -24.32 -2.56
C THR A 128 2.80 -23.37 -3.52
N GLY A 129 3.99 -22.90 -3.14
CA GLY A 129 4.80 -22.03 -4.01
C GLY A 129 4.83 -20.57 -3.60
N ALA A 130 4.26 -20.21 -2.44
CA ALA A 130 4.29 -18.85 -1.90
C ALA A 130 5.67 -18.20 -1.97
N THR A 131 5.74 -17.02 -2.59
CA THR A 131 6.97 -16.24 -2.78
C THR A 131 6.87 -14.85 -2.15
N ASP A 132 8.00 -14.27 -1.77
CA ASP A 132 8.04 -12.91 -1.22
C ASP A 132 7.67 -11.82 -2.26
N GLU A 133 7.49 -12.16 -3.54
CA GLU A 133 7.13 -11.19 -4.59
C GLU A 133 5.68 -10.69 -4.41
N HIS A 134 4.77 -11.58 -4.03
CA HIS A 134 3.36 -11.29 -3.76
C HIS A 134 3.03 -11.29 -2.25
N GLY A 135 3.99 -11.67 -1.40
CA GLY A 135 3.85 -11.80 0.06
C GLY A 135 3.09 -10.67 0.74
N ALA A 136 3.38 -9.41 0.39
CA ALA A 136 2.71 -8.25 0.97
C ALA A 136 1.23 -8.15 0.58
N ALA A 137 0.87 -8.52 -0.64
CA ALA A 137 -0.50 -8.50 -1.15
C ALA A 137 -1.32 -9.69 -0.61
N GLU A 138 -0.71 -10.86 -0.52
CA GLU A 138 -1.32 -12.06 0.10
C GLU A 138 -1.57 -11.82 1.60
N CYS A 139 -0.60 -11.21 2.30
CA CYS A 139 -0.78 -10.81 3.70
C CYS A 139 -1.94 -9.81 3.87
N LEU A 140 -2.09 -8.85 2.95
CA LEU A 140 -3.23 -7.93 2.95
C LEU A 140 -4.56 -8.68 2.86
N TYR A 141 -4.65 -9.67 1.97
CA TYR A 141 -5.84 -10.52 1.87
C TYR A 141 -6.12 -11.30 3.15
N LEU A 142 -5.09 -11.87 3.79
CA LEU A 142 -5.25 -12.56 5.07
C LEU A 142 -5.81 -11.64 6.17
N ILE A 143 -5.35 -10.40 6.24
CA ILE A 143 -5.85 -9.41 7.19
C ILE A 143 -7.33 -9.11 6.94
N VAL A 144 -7.69 -8.78 5.71
CA VAL A 144 -9.06 -8.38 5.36
C VAL A 144 -10.02 -9.55 5.51
N SER A 145 -9.64 -10.76 5.10
CA SER A 145 -10.44 -11.97 5.27
C SER A 145 -10.60 -12.42 6.72
N ALA A 146 -9.84 -11.84 7.65
CA ALA A 146 -10.03 -12.03 9.08
C ALA A 146 -10.99 -11.02 9.72
N ILE A 147 -11.29 -9.92 9.05
CA ILE A 147 -12.24 -8.91 9.53
C ILE A 147 -13.68 -9.39 9.22
N PRO A 148 -14.56 -9.51 10.23
CA PRO A 148 -15.95 -9.93 10.00
C PRO A 148 -16.68 -9.00 9.04
N GLY A 149 -17.33 -9.55 8.01
CA GLY A 149 -18.12 -8.80 7.02
C GLY A 149 -17.30 -7.96 6.02
N ALA A 150 -15.98 -7.93 6.12
CA ALA A 150 -15.16 -7.12 5.22
C ALA A 150 -15.19 -7.63 3.77
N MET A 151 -15.19 -8.96 3.60
CA MET A 151 -15.21 -9.60 2.27
C MET A 151 -16.48 -9.29 1.45
N GLU A 152 -17.59 -8.90 2.10
CA GLU A 152 -18.85 -8.56 1.43
C GLU A 152 -18.75 -7.23 0.65
N GLN A 153 -17.72 -6.41 0.92
CA GLN A 153 -17.50 -5.12 0.27
C GLN A 153 -16.75 -5.24 -1.08
N PHE A 154 -16.22 -6.42 -1.38
CA PHE A 154 -15.39 -6.69 -2.55
C PHE A 154 -16.12 -7.55 -3.56
N HIS A 155 -15.95 -7.21 -4.83
CA HIS A 155 -16.45 -8.00 -5.94
C HIS A 155 -15.45 -9.07 -6.36
N SER A 156 -15.93 -10.12 -7.04
CA SER A 156 -15.08 -11.19 -7.55
C SER A 156 -14.05 -10.76 -8.61
N ASN A 157 -14.14 -9.53 -9.12
CA ASN A 157 -13.20 -8.94 -10.07
C ASN A 157 -12.19 -7.97 -9.41
N GLU A 158 -12.18 -7.93 -8.08
CA GLU A 158 -11.20 -7.22 -7.24
C GLU A 158 -10.29 -8.22 -6.50
N ILE A 159 -10.52 -9.54 -6.68
CA ILE A 159 -9.79 -10.61 -6.00
C ILE A 159 -9.39 -11.65 -7.05
N ALA A 160 -8.12 -12.03 -7.07
CA ALA A 160 -7.60 -13.12 -7.89
C ALA A 160 -6.44 -13.80 -7.17
N ASP A 161 -6.08 -15.00 -7.60
CA ASP A 161 -4.83 -15.66 -7.23
C ASP A 161 -3.90 -15.52 -8.43
N VAL A 162 -2.94 -14.59 -8.34
CA VAL A 162 -2.15 -14.14 -9.50
C VAL A 162 -1.06 -15.15 -9.87
N ASP A 163 -0.44 -15.80 -8.89
CA ASP A 163 0.63 -16.78 -9.10
C ASP A 163 0.20 -18.25 -8.93
N ASN A 164 -1.08 -18.50 -8.61
CA ASN A 164 -1.70 -19.83 -8.43
C ASN A 164 -1.11 -20.65 -7.28
N ASP A 165 -0.66 -19.99 -6.23
CA ASP A 165 -0.06 -20.64 -5.06
C ASP A 165 -1.10 -21.03 -3.99
N GLY A 166 -2.37 -20.63 -4.17
CA GLY A 166 -3.48 -20.84 -3.26
C GLY A 166 -3.74 -19.72 -2.26
N LEU A 167 -3.00 -18.61 -2.35
CA LEU A 167 -3.17 -17.38 -1.59
C LEU A 167 -3.69 -16.27 -2.51
N PRO A 168 -5.00 -15.96 -2.46
CA PRO A 168 -5.53 -14.89 -3.29
C PRO A 168 -5.06 -13.52 -2.81
N GLU A 169 -4.95 -12.59 -3.75
CA GLU A 169 -4.66 -11.17 -3.54
C GLU A 169 -5.82 -10.29 -3.98
N PHE A 170 -5.85 -9.07 -3.43
CA PHE A 170 -6.63 -8.00 -4.04
C PHE A 170 -5.91 -7.50 -5.28
N ILE A 171 -6.63 -7.37 -6.39
CA ILE A 171 -6.07 -6.90 -7.65
C ILE A 171 -6.63 -5.54 -8.04
N ASP A 172 -5.80 -4.76 -8.72
CA ASP A 172 -6.21 -3.52 -9.35
C ASP A 172 -6.94 -3.76 -10.68
N ALA A 173 -7.28 -2.67 -11.37
CA ALA A 173 -7.99 -2.74 -12.65
C ALA A 173 -7.16 -3.24 -13.84
N TRP A 174 -5.83 -3.35 -13.70
CA TRP A 174 -4.89 -3.92 -14.68
C TRP A 174 -4.57 -5.39 -14.38
N GLY A 175 -4.89 -5.86 -13.16
CA GLY A 175 -4.68 -7.22 -12.71
C GLY A 175 -3.46 -7.38 -11.80
N ASN A 176 -2.81 -6.29 -11.41
CA ASN A 176 -1.67 -6.33 -10.53
C ASN A 176 -2.13 -6.37 -9.06
N PRO A 177 -1.41 -7.11 -8.19
CA PRO A 177 -1.73 -7.17 -6.76
C PRO A 177 -1.61 -5.82 -6.04
N ILE A 178 -2.58 -5.49 -5.20
CA ILE A 178 -2.51 -4.33 -4.32
C ILE A 178 -1.65 -4.70 -3.12
N ARG A 179 -0.58 -3.93 -2.89
CA ARG A 179 0.41 -4.20 -1.85
C ARG A 179 0.15 -3.39 -0.58
N PHE A 180 0.70 -3.88 0.52
CA PHE A 180 0.54 -3.34 1.87
C PHE A 180 1.89 -3.19 2.56
N ILE A 181 2.12 -2.03 3.17
CA ILE A 181 3.23 -1.78 4.07
C ILE A 181 2.66 -1.33 5.41
N ARG A 182 2.99 -2.05 6.47
CA ARG A 182 2.46 -1.77 7.81
C ARG A 182 2.99 -0.44 8.35
N TRP A 183 4.30 -0.21 8.25
CA TRP A 183 4.94 1.02 8.71
C TRP A 183 5.86 1.59 7.61
N PRO A 184 5.33 2.46 6.74
CA PRO A 184 6.05 3.03 5.61
C PRO A 184 6.97 4.17 6.08
N ALA A 185 7.98 3.82 6.87
CA ALA A 185 8.88 4.76 7.52
C ALA A 185 9.55 5.77 6.58
N GLY A 186 9.72 5.45 5.30
CA GLY A 186 10.32 6.31 4.27
C GLY A 186 9.31 7.05 3.39
N PHE A 187 7.99 6.86 3.59
CA PHE A 187 6.95 7.50 2.79
C PHE A 187 6.59 8.90 3.35
N TYR A 188 7.58 9.72 3.68
CA TYR A 188 7.42 11.10 4.17
C TYR A 188 8.22 12.07 3.27
N ALA A 189 7.96 13.38 3.40
CA ALA A 189 8.60 14.41 2.58
C ALA A 189 10.14 14.28 2.55
N HIS A 190 10.69 13.96 1.38
CA HIS A 190 12.12 14.01 1.15
C HIS A 190 12.53 15.39 0.62
N ALA A 191 13.12 16.20 1.50
CA ALA A 191 13.88 17.42 1.23
C ALA A 191 13.10 18.73 0.97
N GLU A 192 13.82 19.82 1.20
CA GLU A 192 13.43 21.24 1.35
C GLU A 192 12.64 21.85 0.16
N HIS A 193 12.39 21.10 -0.90
CA HIS A 193 11.69 21.55 -2.10
C HIS A 193 10.28 20.98 -2.26
N ASP A 194 9.91 19.94 -1.50
CA ASP A 194 8.53 19.47 -1.37
C ASP A 194 7.91 20.05 -0.10
N PHE A 195 7.32 21.23 -0.26
CA PHE A 195 6.60 21.95 0.80
C PHE A 195 5.31 21.23 1.25
N HIS A 196 4.94 20.16 0.54
CA HIS A 196 3.85 19.25 0.85
C HIS A 196 4.43 17.84 0.76
N GLY A 197 4.48 17.08 1.85
CA GLY A 197 4.94 15.70 1.75
C GLY A 197 4.01 14.85 0.90
N ASP A 198 4.55 13.74 0.37
CA ASP A 198 3.83 12.82 -0.50
C ASP A 198 2.62 12.11 0.15
N SER A 199 2.40 12.34 1.44
CA SER A 199 1.29 11.79 2.23
C SER A 199 0.56 12.90 2.96
N GLU A 200 -0.73 13.13 2.75
CA GLU A 200 -1.51 14.03 3.60
C GLU A 200 -1.87 13.36 4.95
N LEU A 201 -2.04 12.04 4.93
CA LEU A 201 -2.40 11.27 6.14
C LEU A 201 -1.30 11.25 7.19
N GLN A 202 -0.03 11.24 6.77
CA GLN A 202 1.08 11.33 7.72
C GLN A 202 1.19 12.71 8.38
N PHE A 203 0.61 13.74 7.77
CA PHE A 203 0.68 15.13 8.24
C PHE A 203 -0.47 15.46 9.21
N GLY A 204 -1.53 14.64 9.21
CA GLY A 204 -2.69 14.79 10.09
C GLY A 204 -3.63 15.93 9.65
N PRO A 205 -4.88 15.96 10.16
CA PRO A 205 -5.91 16.90 9.69
C PRO A 205 -5.80 18.34 10.25
N ASP A 206 -4.77 18.68 11.03
CA ASP A 206 -4.69 19.98 11.74
C ASP A 206 -3.27 20.56 11.66
N PRO A 207 -3.08 21.88 11.49
CA PRO A 207 -1.82 22.53 11.83
C PRO A 207 -1.59 22.37 13.33
N LEU A 208 -0.68 21.47 13.69
CA LEU A 208 -0.44 21.07 15.07
C LEU A 208 0.19 22.20 15.92
N PRO A 209 0.10 22.12 17.27
CA PRO A 209 0.51 23.17 18.21
C PRO A 209 1.98 23.60 18.15
N CYS A 210 2.84 22.83 17.47
CA CYS A 210 4.26 23.14 17.27
C CYS A 210 4.54 24.00 16.02
N GLY A 211 3.54 24.24 15.16
CA GLY A 211 3.70 25.02 13.94
C GLY A 211 4.57 24.38 12.85
N ASP A 212 5.03 23.14 13.05
CA ASP A 212 5.81 22.38 12.07
C ASP A 212 4.94 21.26 11.44
N PRO A 213 4.68 21.30 10.13
CA PRO A 213 3.88 20.29 9.45
C PRO A 213 4.58 18.93 9.30
N ASN A 214 5.87 18.80 9.61
CA ASN A 214 6.62 17.59 9.28
C ASN A 214 6.28 16.40 10.23
N PRO A 215 5.80 15.25 9.71
CA PRO A 215 5.47 14.04 10.47
C PRO A 215 6.60 13.55 11.36
N LYS A 216 7.86 13.77 10.94
CA LYS A 216 9.07 13.42 11.69
C LYS A 216 9.13 14.00 13.10
N TYR A 217 8.35 15.05 13.39
CA TYR A 217 8.29 15.69 14.70
C TYR A 217 7.04 15.34 15.51
N GLN A 218 6.14 14.48 14.99
CA GLN A 218 4.98 13.99 15.71
C GLN A 218 5.35 12.71 16.47
N PRO A 219 5.15 12.63 17.80
CA PRO A 219 5.43 11.40 18.55
C PRO A 219 4.55 10.22 18.09
N ASP A 220 5.12 9.01 18.04
CA ASP A 220 4.38 7.77 17.81
C ASP A 220 3.12 7.70 18.72
N PRO A 221 1.89 7.56 18.18
CA PRO A 221 0.66 7.45 18.96
C PRO A 221 0.64 6.30 19.97
N PHE A 222 1.48 5.29 19.77
CA PHE A 222 1.60 4.12 20.65
C PHE A 222 2.73 4.25 21.67
N ASP A 223 3.58 5.29 21.60
CA ASP A 223 4.61 5.58 22.61
C ASP A 223 4.03 6.48 23.72
N PRO A 224 3.79 5.93 24.94
CA PRO A 224 3.28 6.74 26.05
C PRO A 224 4.30 7.73 26.61
N THR A 225 5.61 7.55 26.34
CA THR A 225 6.66 8.44 26.85
C THR A 225 6.96 9.60 25.92
N LYS A 226 6.70 9.47 24.61
CA LYS A 226 7.00 10.47 23.58
C LYS A 226 8.45 10.96 23.62
N GLN A 227 9.35 10.15 24.17
CA GLN A 227 10.73 10.54 24.49
C GLN A 227 11.75 9.92 23.53
N ALA A 228 11.34 8.92 22.74
CA ALA A 228 12.23 8.23 21.83
C ALA A 228 12.59 9.13 20.62
N PRO A 229 13.86 9.53 20.45
CA PRO A 229 14.27 10.34 19.30
C PRO A 229 14.07 9.53 18.01
N GLY A 230 13.27 10.05 17.08
CA GLY A 230 13.03 9.43 15.78
C GLY A 230 11.80 8.52 15.69
N ASP A 231 11.09 8.23 16.79
CA ASP A 231 9.78 7.54 16.71
C ASP A 231 8.70 8.55 16.30
N PHE A 232 8.07 8.35 15.14
CA PHE A 232 6.98 9.21 14.67
C PHE A 232 5.71 8.47 14.24
N ALA A 233 4.62 9.22 14.09
CA ALA A 233 3.33 8.66 13.69
C ALA A 233 3.41 8.03 12.28
N LEU A 234 3.25 6.71 12.23
CA LEU A 234 3.26 5.94 10.99
C LEU A 234 1.91 5.31 10.75
N PHE A 235 1.34 5.60 9.58
CA PHE A 235 0.08 5.06 9.12
C PHE A 235 0.32 4.04 8.01
N PRO A 236 -0.37 2.88 8.03
CA PRO A 236 -0.19 1.89 6.99
C PRO A 236 -0.45 2.42 5.57
N LEU A 237 0.38 1.98 4.62
CA LEU A 237 0.30 2.33 3.20
C LEU A 237 -0.31 1.16 2.42
N VAL A 238 -1.37 1.45 1.67
CA VAL A 238 -1.98 0.54 0.70
C VAL A 238 -1.80 1.17 -0.66
N TYR A 239 -1.21 0.43 -1.61
CA TYR A 239 -0.83 0.98 -2.90
C TYR A 239 -0.92 -0.05 -4.03
N SER A 240 -1.18 0.45 -5.24
CA SER A 240 -1.17 -0.25 -6.52
C SER A 240 -0.12 0.40 -7.42
N ALA A 241 0.44 -0.39 -8.33
CA ALA A 241 1.34 0.06 -9.39
C ALA A 241 0.68 1.10 -10.33
N GLY A 242 -0.64 1.09 -10.45
CA GLY A 242 -1.33 2.05 -11.31
C GLY A 242 -1.14 1.76 -12.81
N PRO A 243 -1.27 2.80 -13.68
CA PRO A 243 -1.33 2.66 -15.13
C PRO A 243 -0.10 2.06 -15.83
N ASP A 244 1.09 2.20 -15.24
CA ASP A 244 2.34 1.76 -15.84
C ASP A 244 2.76 0.34 -15.40
N GLU A 245 1.99 -0.24 -14.47
CA GLU A 245 2.17 -1.58 -13.91
C GLU A 245 3.52 -1.76 -13.18
N GLU A 246 4.18 -0.65 -12.77
CA GLU A 246 5.44 -0.65 -12.02
C GLU A 246 5.25 -0.23 -10.56
N TYR A 247 5.91 -0.91 -9.61
CA TYR A 247 5.82 -0.54 -8.19
C TYR A 247 7.00 0.33 -7.78
N ASP A 248 6.82 1.64 -7.87
CA ASP A 248 7.82 2.64 -7.51
C ASP A 248 7.91 2.94 -5.99
N ILE A 249 7.85 1.90 -5.16
CA ILE A 249 7.94 2.01 -3.69
C ILE A 249 8.87 0.95 -3.13
N ASN A 250 9.74 1.36 -2.21
CA ASN A 250 10.61 0.46 -1.49
C ASN A 250 9.83 -0.50 -0.59
N ARG A 251 9.69 -1.76 -1.00
CA ARG A 251 9.07 -2.81 -0.18
C ARG A 251 9.92 -3.21 1.04
N GLY A 252 11.23 -2.99 0.98
CA GLY A 252 12.23 -3.64 1.82
C GLY A 252 12.22 -5.16 1.62
N LEU A 253 13.37 -5.78 1.35
CA LEU A 253 13.44 -7.25 1.19
C LEU A 253 14.11 -7.87 2.41
N ASP A 254 13.61 -9.03 2.82
CA ASP A 254 14.12 -9.82 3.94
C ASP A 254 15.31 -10.69 3.50
N SER A 255 16.42 -10.06 3.14
CA SER A 255 17.68 -10.79 2.92
C SER A 255 18.68 -10.39 3.99
N SER A 256 19.54 -11.33 4.40
CA SER A 256 20.58 -11.10 5.43
C SER A 256 21.63 -10.05 5.05
N LEU A 257 21.56 -9.53 3.82
CA LEU A 257 22.37 -8.43 3.30
C LEU A 257 21.57 -7.12 3.17
N ASN A 258 20.28 -7.13 3.50
CA ASN A 258 19.41 -5.97 3.39
C ASN A 258 19.16 -5.31 4.74
N THR A 259 19.58 -4.06 4.83
CA THR A 259 19.33 -3.13 5.93
C THR A 259 17.87 -2.65 6.01
N TYR A 260 16.93 -3.34 5.34
CA TYR A 260 15.54 -2.91 5.08
C TYR A 260 14.47 -3.86 5.67
N ALA A 261 14.78 -4.46 6.82
CA ALA A 261 13.82 -5.19 7.65
C ALA A 261 13.45 -4.33 8.87
N TYR A 262 12.27 -4.56 9.45
CA TYR A 262 11.98 -4.08 10.80
C TYR A 262 13.05 -4.66 11.73
N VAL A 263 13.94 -3.82 12.25
CA VAL A 263 15.14 -4.34 12.90
C VAL A 263 14.77 -4.77 14.32
N LEU A 264 14.91 -6.06 14.59
CA LEU A 264 14.89 -6.60 15.94
C LEU A 264 16.26 -6.41 16.61
N THR A 265 16.59 -5.16 16.98
CA THR A 265 17.83 -4.86 17.69
C THR A 265 17.64 -5.12 19.18
N GLY A 266 18.29 -6.15 19.72
CA GLY A 266 18.29 -6.43 21.17
C GLY A 266 16.89 -6.68 21.77
N GLY A 267 15.94 -7.18 20.97
CA GLY A 267 14.56 -7.42 21.41
C GLY A 267 13.62 -6.21 21.29
N ASN A 268 14.06 -5.11 20.67
CA ASN A 268 13.22 -3.98 20.30
C ASN A 268 12.81 -4.06 18.83
N LEU A 269 11.55 -3.81 18.52
CA LEU A 269 11.09 -3.59 17.14
C LEU A 269 11.35 -2.14 16.77
N GLU A 270 12.43 -1.90 16.04
CA GLU A 270 12.76 -0.60 15.47
C GLU A 270 12.07 -0.45 14.12
N ILE A 271 11.19 0.55 14.03
CA ILE A 271 10.39 0.82 12.82
C ILE A 271 11.22 1.61 11.79
N ILE A 272 12.27 2.29 12.24
CA ILE A 272 13.16 3.13 11.43
C ILE A 272 14.58 2.64 11.62
N ASN A 273 15.32 2.53 10.51
CA ASN A 273 16.71 2.12 10.54
C ASN A 273 17.61 3.29 11.01
N PRO A 274 18.41 3.12 12.08
CA PRO A 274 19.35 4.14 12.54
C PRO A 274 20.51 4.43 11.57
N MET A 275 20.72 3.62 10.54
CA MET A 275 21.86 3.72 9.61
C MET A 275 21.67 4.67 8.41
N GLY A 276 20.52 5.36 8.27
CA GLY A 276 20.39 6.56 7.42
C GLY A 276 19.22 6.62 6.42
N VAL A 277 18.85 7.85 6.07
CA VAL A 277 17.69 8.32 5.27
C VAL A 277 17.48 7.72 3.87
N ASN A 278 18.43 6.94 3.34
CA ASN A 278 18.30 6.40 1.99
C ASN A 278 17.71 4.98 1.93
N TYR A 279 17.53 4.35 3.10
CA TYR A 279 17.26 2.92 3.21
C TYR A 279 15.95 2.61 3.95
N GLU A 280 14.96 3.51 3.92
CA GLU A 280 13.72 3.35 4.70
C GLU A 280 12.62 2.62 3.90
N ILE A 281 11.89 1.74 4.56
CA ILE A 281 10.76 0.99 3.98
C ILE A 281 9.66 1.99 3.61
N GLY A 282 9.04 1.81 2.44
CA GLY A 282 8.01 2.72 1.94
C GLY A 282 8.56 3.95 1.24
N ARG A 283 9.88 4.16 1.16
CA ARG A 283 10.43 5.26 0.37
C ARG A 283 10.01 5.16 -1.11
N PRO A 284 9.45 6.21 -1.73
CA PRO A 284 9.27 6.23 -3.18
C PRO A 284 10.60 6.00 -3.89
N MET A 285 10.64 5.01 -4.78
CA MET A 285 11.83 4.63 -5.52
C MET A 285 11.57 4.78 -7.00
N ASN A 286 12.56 5.24 -7.75
CA ASN A 286 12.53 5.20 -9.21
C ASN A 286 13.50 4.10 -9.64
N ASN A 287 12.98 2.88 -9.78
CA ASN A 287 13.84 1.69 -9.90
C ASN A 287 14.36 1.45 -11.33
N ARG A 288 14.00 2.31 -12.30
CA ARG A 288 14.35 2.06 -13.70
C ARG A 288 15.67 2.68 -14.15
N ASP A 289 16.27 3.61 -13.41
CA ASP A 289 17.57 4.14 -13.80
C ASP A 289 18.32 4.84 -12.64
N PRO A 290 19.36 4.21 -12.05
CA PRO A 290 20.21 4.87 -11.06
C PRO A 290 21.02 6.05 -11.63
N SER A 291 20.98 6.29 -12.95
CA SER A 291 21.58 7.46 -13.61
C SER A 291 20.64 8.64 -13.80
N ILE A 292 19.33 8.47 -13.52
CA ILE A 292 18.36 9.58 -13.58
C ILE A 292 18.38 10.34 -12.25
N PRO A 293 18.51 11.69 -12.27
CA PRO A 293 18.65 12.49 -11.06
C PRO A 293 17.48 12.29 -10.09
N PHE A 294 17.78 12.36 -8.78
CA PHE A 294 16.77 12.53 -7.73
C PHE A 294 15.87 13.71 -8.10
N GLY A 295 14.60 13.44 -8.45
CA GLY A 295 13.65 14.46 -8.91
C GLY A 295 12.67 14.02 -9.99
N ASP A 296 12.83 12.81 -10.54
CA ASP A 296 11.87 12.24 -11.48
C ASP A 296 10.68 11.61 -10.74
N LEU A 297 9.50 12.23 -10.90
CA LEU A 297 8.24 12.02 -10.20
C LEU A 297 7.48 10.76 -10.68
N ARG A 298 8.17 9.72 -11.13
CA ARG A 298 7.52 8.54 -11.74
C ARG A 298 6.53 7.86 -10.81
N HIS A 299 6.87 7.71 -9.53
CA HIS A 299 5.98 7.18 -8.49
C HIS A 299 4.63 7.89 -8.29
N TYR A 300 4.36 9.03 -8.94
CA TYR A 300 3.09 9.76 -8.83
C TYR A 300 1.93 9.06 -9.54
N ASP A 301 2.21 8.12 -10.44
CA ASP A 301 1.20 7.28 -11.10
C ASP A 301 0.69 6.13 -10.22
N ASN A 302 1.49 5.69 -9.25
CA ASN A 302 1.07 4.75 -8.22
C ASN A 302 -0.19 5.28 -7.53
N ILE A 303 -1.19 4.40 -7.39
CA ILE A 303 -2.43 4.73 -6.70
C ILE A 303 -2.30 4.27 -5.26
N HIS A 304 -2.34 5.19 -4.30
CA HIS A 304 -2.15 4.89 -2.90
C HIS A 304 -3.10 5.66 -1.98
N ASN A 305 -3.30 5.16 -0.77
CA ASN A 305 -4.24 5.71 0.21
C ASN A 305 -3.75 6.95 0.97
N HIS A 306 -2.54 7.44 0.67
CA HIS A 306 -1.89 8.54 1.43
C HIS A 306 -2.02 9.91 0.75
N ARG A 307 -2.50 9.99 -0.49
CA ARG A 307 -2.93 11.25 -1.12
C ARG A 307 -4.44 11.40 -0.98
N SER A 308 -4.93 12.61 -0.70
CA SER A 308 -6.35 12.90 -0.88
C SER A 308 -6.70 12.72 -2.37
N PRO A 309 -7.87 12.15 -2.69
CA PRO A 309 -8.41 12.19 -4.06
C PRO A 309 -8.58 13.62 -4.58
#